data_AF-A0A674BMW3-F1
#
_entry.id   AF-A0A674BMW3-F1
#
_cell.length_a   1.000
_cell.length_b   1.000
_cell.length_c   1.000
_cell.angle_alpha   90.00
_cell.angle_beta   90.00
_cell.angle_gamma   90.00
#
_symmetry.space_group_name_H-M   'P 1'
#
loop_
_entity.id
_entity.type
_entity.pdbx_description
1 polymer ?
#
loop_
_entity_poly.entity_id
_entity_poly.type
_entity_poly.pdbx_seq_one_letter_code
_entity_poly.pdbx_strand_id
1 'polypeptide(L)'
;DRQRSEMELKSNVSKYLVVCCVSMLLGLTMAKGKKGTKERCNETLIIPSDYYKVPTEESEGNGNIHTRSLSPWTWKTTTVENRLPQTMWEAECSSMYCVYPTNSSQFEQNSVPIYQQVVVLYTSATRKCYSASFLSVAVGCTCAWARTS
;
A
#
# COMPACT_ATOMS: atom_id res chain seq x y z
N ASP A 1 60.98 55.07 8.26
CA ASP A 1 60.62 53.63 8.18
C ASP A 1 59.24 53.22 8.70
N ARG A 2 58.74 53.73 9.83
CA ARG A 2 57.48 53.27 10.47
C ARG A 2 56.20 53.38 9.60
N GLN A 3 56.04 54.47 8.85
CA GLN A 3 54.86 54.70 7.99
C GLN A 3 54.86 53.80 6.73
N ARG A 4 56.04 53.44 6.22
CA ARG A 4 56.18 52.53 5.08
C ARG A 4 55.85 51.09 5.49
N SER A 5 56.32 50.66 6.67
CA SER A 5 55.97 49.35 7.22
C SER A 5 54.48 49.21 7.57
N GLU A 6 53.80 50.28 8.00
CA GLU A 6 52.35 50.25 8.24
C GLU A 6 51.52 50.17 6.95
N MET A 7 51.95 50.85 5.88
CA MET A 7 51.31 50.76 4.56
C MET A 7 51.49 49.37 3.93
N GLU A 8 52.69 48.80 4.03
CA GLU A 8 53.01 47.43 3.60
C GLU A 8 52.16 46.40 4.36
N LEU A 9 52.04 46.56 5.69
CA LEU A 9 51.22 45.67 6.53
C LEU A 9 49.74 45.76 6.15
N LYS A 10 49.19 46.97 5.98
CA LYS A 10 47.80 47.16 5.55
C LYS A 10 47.53 46.60 4.16
N SER A 11 48.47 46.77 3.23
CA SER A 11 48.39 46.19 1.88
C SER A 11 48.38 44.67 1.92
N ASN A 12 49.26 44.07 2.72
CA ASN A 12 49.36 42.62 2.85
C ASN A 12 48.13 42.03 3.56
N VAL A 13 47.62 42.65 4.62
CA VAL A 13 46.37 42.24 5.29
C VAL A 13 45.18 42.30 4.33
N SER A 14 45.09 43.35 3.50
CA SER A 14 44.05 43.46 2.47
C SER A 14 44.16 42.33 1.43
N LYS A 15 45.36 42.03 0.95
CA LYS A 15 45.60 40.90 0.02
C LYS A 15 45.21 39.56 0.65
N TYR A 16 45.59 39.31 1.90
CA TYR A 16 45.22 38.08 2.60
C TYR A 16 43.70 37.95 2.83
N LEU A 17 43.02 39.06 3.16
CA LEU A 17 41.56 39.08 3.29
C LEU A 17 40.86 38.76 1.96
N VAL A 18 41.32 39.34 0.85
CA VAL A 18 40.76 39.06 -0.48
C VAL A 18 40.98 37.59 -0.87
N VAL A 19 42.17 37.04 -0.64
CA VAL A 19 42.46 35.61 -0.92
C VAL A 19 41.58 34.69 -0.08
N CYS A 20 41.41 34.98 1.23
CA CYS A 20 40.52 34.22 2.10
C CYS A 20 39.06 34.26 1.60
N CYS A 21 38.54 35.44 1.27
CA CYS A 21 37.18 35.58 0.73
C CYS A 21 36.98 34.79 -0.57
N VAL A 22 37.94 34.85 -1.50
CA VAL A 22 37.87 34.10 -2.77
C VAL A 22 37.90 32.58 -2.52
N SER A 23 38.77 32.11 -1.61
CA SER A 23 38.85 30.69 -1.26
C SER A 23 37.59 30.18 -0.54
N MET A 24 36.96 31.00 0.30
CA MET A 24 35.70 30.66 0.97
C MET A 24 34.52 30.64 -0.02
N LEU A 25 34.49 31.56 -0.99
CA LEU A 25 33.50 31.56 -2.07
C LEU A 25 33.65 30.35 -3.02
N LEU A 26 34.89 29.95 -3.33
CA LEU A 26 35.15 28.73 -4.11
C LEU A 26 34.72 27.46 -3.35
N GLY A 27 34.96 27.38 -2.03
CA GLY A 27 34.54 26.26 -1.18
C GLY A 27 33.03 26.08 -1.06
N LEU A 28 32.25 27.16 -1.17
CA LEU A 28 30.78 27.13 -1.07
C LEU A 28 30.08 26.59 -2.34
N THR A 29 30.80 26.43 -3.46
CA THR A 29 30.19 25.95 -4.73
C THR A 29 30.14 24.43 -4.89
N MET A 30 30.65 23.67 -3.92
CA MET A 30 30.67 22.20 -3.97
C MET A 30 29.73 21.55 -2.94
N ALA A 31 28.49 22.04 -2.84
CA ALA A 31 27.40 21.21 -2.34
C ALA A 31 27.11 20.14 -3.40
N LYS A 32 27.79 19.00 -3.27
CA LYS A 32 27.60 17.81 -4.09
C LYS A 32 26.15 17.35 -3.89
N GLY A 33 25.22 17.90 -4.67
CA GLY A 33 23.85 17.43 -4.72
C GLY A 33 23.91 15.94 -4.98
N LYS A 34 23.49 15.13 -4.01
CA LYS A 34 23.29 13.70 -4.21
C LYS A 34 22.32 13.59 -5.38
N LYS A 35 22.85 13.30 -6.57
CA LYS A 35 22.07 13.01 -7.76
C LYS A 35 21.28 11.75 -7.38
N GLY A 36 20.03 11.94 -6.97
CA GLY A 36 19.17 10.86 -6.52
C GLY A 36 19.22 9.79 -7.60
N THR A 37 19.72 8.61 -7.25
CA THR A 37 19.68 7.44 -8.13
C THR A 37 18.20 7.25 -8.48
N LYS A 38 17.86 7.44 -9.75
CA LYS A 38 16.50 7.23 -10.25
C LYS A 38 16.13 5.79 -9.90
N GLU A 39 15.26 5.63 -8.91
CA GLU A 39 14.86 4.32 -8.40
C GLU A 39 14.25 3.53 -9.56
N ARG A 40 14.89 2.42 -9.92
CA ARG A 40 14.48 1.54 -11.01
C ARG A 40 13.70 0.40 -10.39
N CYS A 41 12.41 0.29 -10.69
CA CYS A 41 11.61 -0.84 -10.23
C CYS A 41 12.11 -2.11 -10.93
N ASN A 42 12.30 -3.18 -10.16
CA ASN A 42 13.03 -4.38 -10.60
C ASN A 42 12.20 -5.25 -11.55
N GLU A 43 10.88 -5.27 -11.37
CA GLU A 43 9.96 -6.17 -12.03
C GLU A 43 8.69 -5.45 -12.49
N THR A 44 8.07 -5.96 -13.55
CA THR A 44 6.81 -5.44 -14.09
C THR A 44 5.70 -6.45 -13.82
N LEU A 45 4.64 -6.02 -13.12
CA LEU A 45 3.42 -6.80 -12.97
C LEU A 45 2.51 -6.52 -14.17
N ILE A 46 2.22 -7.53 -14.99
CA ILE A 46 1.27 -7.44 -16.09
C ILE A 46 -0.05 -8.05 -15.62
N ILE A 47 -1.10 -7.22 -15.49
CA ILE A 47 -2.45 -7.69 -15.24
C ILE A 47 -3.10 -7.97 -16.61
N PRO A 48 -3.50 -9.22 -16.91
CA PRO A 48 -4.18 -9.54 -18.16
C PRO A 48 -5.44 -8.68 -18.33
N SER A 49 -5.70 -8.19 -19.54
CA SER A 49 -6.86 -7.32 -19.80
C SER A 49 -8.20 -8.03 -19.60
N ASP A 50 -8.22 -9.35 -19.74
CA ASP A 50 -9.39 -10.22 -19.53
C ASP A 50 -9.60 -10.60 -18.06
N TYR A 51 -8.71 -10.18 -17.15
CA TYR A 51 -8.88 -10.38 -15.71
C TYR A 51 -10.10 -9.65 -15.15
N TYR A 52 -10.47 -8.50 -15.74
CA TYR A 52 -11.66 -7.73 -15.36
C TYR A 52 -12.96 -8.25 -15.99
N LYS A 53 -13.01 -9.50 -16.47
CA LYS A 53 -14.28 -10.09 -16.88
C LYS A 53 -15.23 -10.05 -15.68
N VAL A 54 -16.18 -9.12 -15.76
CA VAL A 54 -17.29 -9.02 -14.82
C VAL A 54 -17.91 -10.41 -14.77
N PRO A 55 -18.05 -11.02 -13.57
CA PRO A 55 -18.72 -12.29 -13.44
C PRO A 55 -20.06 -12.20 -14.17
N THR A 56 -20.35 -13.14 -15.08
CA THR A 56 -21.61 -13.11 -15.83
C THR A 56 -22.78 -13.12 -14.84
N GLU A 57 -23.93 -12.55 -15.21
CA GLU A 57 -25.17 -12.60 -14.40
C GLU A 57 -25.48 -14.01 -13.84
N GLU A 58 -25.04 -15.06 -14.56
CA GLU A 58 -25.13 -16.47 -14.17
C GLU A 58 -24.31 -16.81 -12.89
N SER A 59 -23.13 -16.21 -12.73
CA SER A 59 -22.25 -16.42 -11.57
C SER A 59 -22.74 -15.70 -10.30
N GLU A 60 -23.62 -14.70 -10.43
CA GLU A 60 -24.31 -14.09 -9.30
C GLU A 60 -25.54 -14.90 -8.86
N GLY A 61 -25.86 -16.03 -9.49
CA GLY A 61 -26.89 -16.96 -9.00
C GLY A 61 -28.25 -16.30 -8.75
N ASN A 62 -28.75 -15.52 -9.72
CA ASN A 62 -29.96 -14.69 -9.61
C ASN A 62 -29.83 -13.52 -8.60
N GLY A 63 -28.62 -12.95 -8.49
CA GLY A 63 -28.31 -11.77 -7.68
C GLY A 63 -28.42 -11.99 -6.16
N ASN A 64 -27.78 -11.11 -5.40
CA ASN A 64 -27.87 -11.03 -3.93
C ASN A 64 -27.58 -12.34 -3.19
N ILE A 65 -26.62 -13.15 -3.65
CA ILE A 65 -26.28 -14.45 -3.02
C ILE A 65 -26.04 -14.33 -1.50
N HIS A 66 -25.44 -13.23 -1.05
CA HIS A 66 -25.12 -12.96 0.33
C HIS A 66 -26.33 -12.92 1.29
N THR A 67 -27.52 -12.55 0.80
CA THR A 67 -28.76 -12.55 1.61
C THR A 67 -29.59 -13.81 1.45
N ARG A 68 -29.38 -14.56 0.37
CA ARG A 68 -30.13 -15.78 0.03
C ARG A 68 -29.41 -17.07 0.44
N SER A 69 -28.15 -16.97 0.86
CA SER A 69 -27.37 -18.08 1.39
C SER A 69 -27.95 -18.60 2.71
N LEU A 70 -27.81 -19.90 2.96
CA LEU A 70 -28.07 -20.51 4.27
C LEU A 70 -27.07 -20.03 5.34
N SER A 71 -25.88 -19.60 4.92
CA SER A 71 -24.90 -18.92 5.75
C SER A 71 -24.77 -17.48 5.26
N PRO A 72 -25.74 -16.59 5.56
CA PRO A 72 -25.75 -15.23 5.04
C PRO A 72 -24.56 -14.42 5.56
N TRP A 73 -24.17 -13.40 4.79
CA TRP A 73 -23.09 -12.49 5.18
C TRP A 73 -23.38 -11.05 4.79
N THR A 74 -22.78 -10.13 5.52
CA THR A 74 -22.69 -8.71 5.17
C THR A 74 -21.30 -8.41 4.62
N TRP A 75 -21.14 -7.23 4.01
CA TRP A 75 -19.86 -6.79 3.49
C TRP A 75 -19.25 -5.72 4.39
N LYS A 76 -18.03 -5.96 4.86
CA LYS A 76 -17.22 -5.01 5.61
C LYS A 76 -16.20 -4.36 4.69
N THR A 77 -16.22 -3.04 4.64
CA THR A 77 -15.30 -2.26 3.79
C THR A 77 -14.04 -1.86 4.57
N THR A 78 -12.88 -1.98 3.94
CA THR A 78 -11.62 -1.43 4.46
C THR A 78 -10.89 -0.62 3.39
N THR A 79 -10.57 0.63 3.71
CA THR A 79 -9.88 1.57 2.80
C THR A 79 -8.48 1.88 3.31
N VAL A 80 -7.47 1.66 2.49
CA VAL A 80 -6.06 1.95 2.79
C VAL A 80 -5.49 2.83 1.69
N GLU A 81 -5.22 4.10 1.99
CA GLU A 81 -4.85 5.15 1.02
C GLU A 81 -3.71 4.75 0.06
N ASN A 82 -2.66 4.12 0.60
CA ASN A 82 -1.45 3.78 -0.14
C ASN A 82 -1.47 2.36 -0.72
N ARG A 83 -2.66 1.80 -1.02
CA ARG A 83 -2.84 0.43 -1.52
C ARG A 83 -3.70 0.39 -2.79
N LEU A 84 -3.44 -0.56 -3.68
CA LEU A 84 -4.32 -0.95 -4.79
C LEU A 84 -4.78 -2.41 -4.61
N PRO A 85 -6.10 -2.70 -4.72
CA PRO A 85 -7.18 -1.72 -4.66
C PRO A 85 -7.21 -1.02 -3.28
N GLN A 86 -7.57 0.27 -3.30
CA GLN A 86 -7.58 1.10 -2.09
C GLN A 86 -8.65 0.59 -1.12
N THR A 87 -9.85 0.41 -1.66
CA THR A 87 -11.02 -0.12 -0.94
C THR A 87 -11.15 -1.61 -1.24
N MET A 88 -11.29 -2.41 -0.20
CA MET A 88 -11.65 -3.84 -0.31
C MET A 88 -12.90 -4.14 0.49
N TRP A 89 -13.62 -5.15 0.05
CA TRP A 89 -14.81 -5.68 0.72
C TRP A 89 -14.51 -7.09 1.21
N GLU A 90 -14.82 -7.34 2.46
CA GLU A 90 -14.63 -8.64 3.10
C GLU A 90 -15.97 -9.13 3.64
N ALA A 91 -16.26 -10.41 3.44
CA ALA A 91 -17.48 -11.03 3.93
C ALA A 91 -17.43 -11.22 5.45
N GLU A 92 -18.49 -10.82 6.13
CA GLU A 92 -18.69 -11.05 7.56
C GLU A 92 -19.97 -11.88 7.75
N CYS A 93 -19.83 -13.11 8.24
CA CYS A 93 -20.99 -14.01 8.40
C CYS A 93 -21.98 -13.39 9.39
N SER A 94 -23.25 -13.30 9.00
CA SER A 94 -24.28 -12.62 9.79
C SER A 94 -24.75 -13.41 11.01
N SER A 95 -24.39 -14.69 11.08
CA SER A 95 -24.71 -15.61 12.16
C SER A 95 -23.54 -16.58 12.37
N MET A 96 -23.42 -17.13 13.58
CA MET A 96 -22.49 -18.24 13.86
C MET A 96 -23.00 -19.57 13.25
N TYR A 97 -24.32 -19.71 13.11
CA TYR A 97 -24.99 -20.93 12.65
C TYR A 97 -25.63 -20.73 11.28
N CYS A 98 -25.90 -21.83 10.60
CA CYS A 98 -26.66 -21.83 9.36
C CYS A 98 -28.16 -21.60 9.61
N VAL A 99 -28.79 -20.86 8.71
CA VAL A 99 -30.20 -20.47 8.75
C VAL A 99 -31.00 -21.37 7.80
N TYR A 100 -32.03 -22.02 8.32
CA TYR A 100 -32.93 -22.87 7.56
C TYR A 100 -34.37 -22.33 7.60
N PRO A 101 -35.15 -22.45 6.52
CA PRO A 101 -36.56 -22.05 6.50
C PRO A 101 -37.43 -22.85 7.49
N THR A 102 -37.02 -24.07 7.81
CA THR A 102 -37.67 -24.97 8.77
C THR A 102 -36.83 -25.13 10.03
N ASN A 103 -37.50 -25.43 11.14
CA ASN A 103 -36.91 -25.53 12.49
C ASN A 103 -36.04 -26.78 12.72
N SER A 104 -35.37 -27.27 11.68
CA SER A 104 -34.49 -28.45 11.72
C SER A 104 -33.04 -28.01 11.94
N SER A 105 -32.44 -28.53 13.01
CA SER A 105 -30.99 -28.66 13.25
C SER A 105 -30.11 -27.43 12.98
N GLN A 106 -30.57 -26.21 13.33
CA GLN A 106 -29.77 -24.97 13.24
C GLN A 106 -28.40 -25.08 13.97
N PHE A 107 -28.27 -25.97 14.96
CA PHE A 107 -27.07 -26.08 15.80
C PHE A 107 -26.04 -27.10 15.31
N GLU A 108 -26.31 -27.87 14.26
CA GLU A 108 -25.37 -28.91 13.78
C GLU A 108 -24.40 -28.36 12.73
N GLN A 109 -24.64 -27.16 12.21
CA GLN A 109 -23.85 -26.54 11.16
C GLN A 109 -23.54 -25.08 11.46
N ASN A 110 -22.28 -24.72 11.22
CA ASN A 110 -21.75 -23.39 11.44
C ASN A 110 -21.62 -22.65 10.11
N SER A 111 -21.93 -21.35 10.16
CA SER A 111 -21.56 -20.41 9.11
C SER A 111 -20.08 -20.10 9.26
N VAL A 112 -19.28 -20.41 8.24
CA VAL A 112 -17.83 -20.21 8.25
C VAL A 112 -17.39 -19.38 7.04
N PRO A 113 -16.47 -18.41 7.21
CA PRO A 113 -15.98 -17.60 6.11
C PRO A 113 -15.11 -18.43 5.15
N ILE A 114 -15.25 -18.17 3.85
CA ILE A 114 -14.37 -18.70 2.80
C ILE A 114 -13.31 -17.65 2.48
N TYR A 115 -12.04 -17.99 2.67
CA TYR A 115 -10.92 -17.10 2.39
C TYR A 115 -10.30 -17.34 1.02
N GLN A 116 -9.92 -16.24 0.35
CA GLN A 116 -9.14 -16.24 -0.87
C GLN A 116 -7.88 -15.38 -0.70
N GLN A 117 -6.77 -15.81 -1.28
CA GLN A 117 -5.57 -14.97 -1.39
C GLN A 117 -5.72 -14.01 -2.57
N VAL A 118 -5.63 -12.71 -2.29
CA VAL A 118 -5.68 -11.63 -3.28
C VAL A 118 -4.39 -10.83 -3.25
N VAL A 119 -3.87 -10.48 -4.44
CA VAL A 119 -2.70 -9.62 -4.58
C VAL A 119 -3.13 -8.17 -4.33
N VAL A 120 -2.36 -7.47 -3.49
CA VAL A 120 -2.46 -6.02 -3.30
C VAL A 120 -1.13 -5.35 -3.55
N LEU A 121 -1.16 -4.11 -4.03
CA LEU A 121 0.03 -3.32 -4.33
C LEU A 121 0.09 -2.13 -3.38
N TYR A 122 1.18 -1.98 -2.65
CA TYR A 122 1.43 -0.81 -1.82
C TYR A 122 2.33 0.18 -2.55
N THR A 123 2.00 1.46 -2.48
CA THR A 123 2.83 2.55 -2.99
C THR A 123 3.32 3.41 -1.83
N SER A 124 4.46 4.08 -2.00
CA SER A 124 4.83 5.19 -1.11
C SER A 124 4.61 6.49 -1.86
N ALA A 125 4.06 7.51 -1.20
CA ALA A 125 3.74 8.81 -1.80
C ALA A 125 4.90 9.47 -2.59
N THR A 126 6.15 9.05 -2.35
CA THR A 126 7.36 9.59 -2.96
C THR A 126 7.98 8.69 -4.06
N ARG A 127 7.44 7.50 -4.33
CA ARG A 127 8.02 6.54 -5.28
C ARG A 127 7.04 6.10 -6.37
N LYS A 128 7.57 5.84 -7.56
CA LYS A 128 6.83 5.27 -8.72
C LYS A 128 6.81 3.73 -8.72
N CYS A 129 7.30 3.10 -7.65
CA CYS A 129 7.38 1.65 -7.53
C CYS A 129 6.37 1.14 -6.51
N TYR A 130 5.84 -0.05 -6.77
CA TYR A 130 4.91 -0.75 -5.89
C TYR A 130 5.59 -1.95 -5.24
N SER A 131 5.20 -2.24 -4.00
CA SER A 131 5.47 -3.56 -3.40
C SER A 131 4.21 -4.42 -3.47
N ALA A 132 4.34 -5.64 -3.96
CA ALA A 132 3.26 -6.60 -4.00
C ALA A 132 3.21 -7.41 -2.68
N SER A 133 1.99 -7.67 -2.20
CA SER A 133 1.73 -8.54 -1.06
C SER A 133 0.44 -9.33 -1.29
N PHE A 134 0.26 -10.43 -0.57
CA PHE A 134 -0.98 -11.21 -0.57
C PHE A 134 -1.77 -10.93 0.71
N LEU A 135 -3.08 -10.68 0.57
CA LEU A 135 -4.02 -10.62 1.69
C LEU A 135 -4.97 -11.80 1.63
N SER A 136 -5.23 -12.41 2.78
CA SER A 136 -6.32 -13.37 2.95
C SER A 136 -7.61 -12.59 3.18
N VAL A 137 -8.56 -12.71 2.27
CA VAL A 137 -9.84 -11.95 2.32
C VAL A 137 -10.99 -12.94 2.31
N ALA A 138 -11.93 -12.80 3.25
CA ALA A 138 -13.17 -13.55 3.19
C ALA A 138 -14.03 -13.07 2.00
N VAL A 139 -14.35 -13.98 1.07
CA VAL A 139 -15.13 -13.68 -0.15
C VAL A 139 -16.61 -14.08 -0.05
N GLY A 140 -16.98 -14.78 1.03
CA GLY A 140 -18.33 -15.21 1.33
C GLY A 140 -18.34 -16.10 2.56
N CYS A 141 -19.52 -16.61 2.92
CA CYS A 141 -19.67 -17.61 3.97
C CYS A 141 -20.32 -18.87 3.43
N THR A 142 -19.99 -20.01 4.04
CA THR A 142 -20.58 -21.31 3.72
C THR A 142 -21.03 -22.05 4.97
N CYS A 143 -21.90 -23.04 4.79
CA CYS A 143 -22.36 -23.94 5.83
C CYS A 143 -21.45 -25.16 5.91
N ALA A 144 -20.87 -25.38 7.09
CA ALA A 144 -20.07 -26.57 7.38
C ALA A 144 -20.60 -27.27 8.63
N TRP A 145 -20.60 -28.61 8.62
CA TRP A 145 -20.91 -29.39 9.81
C TRP A 145 -20.00 -29.01 10.97
N ALA A 146 -20.58 -28.86 12.15
CA ALA A 146 -19.82 -28.65 13.37
C ALA A 146 -18.86 -29.83 13.56
N ARG A 147 -17.62 -29.55 13.96
CA ARG A 147 -16.68 -30.61 14.31
C ARG A 147 -17.19 -31.25 15.60
N THR A 148 -17.63 -32.49 15.53
CA THR A 148 -17.80 -33.32 16.73
C THR A 148 -16.41 -33.58 17.31
N SER A 149 -16.18 -33.10 18.54
CA SER A 149 -14.97 -33.36 19.33
C SER A 149 -14.83 -34.83 19.67
#